data_AF-A0A2V1H2E5-F1
#
_entry.id   AF-A0A2V1H2E5-F1
#
_cell.length_a   1.000
_cell.length_b   1.000
_cell.length_c   1.000
_cell.angle_alpha   90.00
_cell.angle_beta   90.00
_cell.angle_gamma   90.00
#
_symmetry.space_group_name_H-M   'P 1'
#
loop_
_entity.id
_entity.type
_entity.pdbx_description
1 polymer ?
#
loop_
_entity_poly.entity_id
_entity_poly.type
_entity_poly.pdbx_seq_one_letter_code
_entity_poly.pdbx_strand_id
1 'polypeptide(L)'
;MKKQLLAILICTTLAACGGGSGSSSGETTPPAGSFDPASFMGKADEPTLQLLNIPNGEEIQLNQQSNITFSTGTVIYNFNPTSSGKVSIVVSGNRNFNFNVTGQEEIEAPYSDDSIRYLVLDAVAEQSYQIQVNSNPGAELNIIVAEANRETLAIEDGEVYFSGLMATTENCFGSETTYTPTHFVIDFTDNYFQYGDRTYDRYPITVDSTGRIFNFENDFEDASRTGSIMVSGLSGSIIYQETAKETTSNGDNQTECTTKKLINAMPVL
;
A
#
# COMPACT_ATOMS: atom_id res chain seq x y z
N MET A 1 -35.06 13.93 31.02
CA MET A 1 -35.55 12.83 30.17
C MET A 1 -34.36 11.97 29.78
N LYS A 2 -34.20 10.79 30.39
CA LYS A 2 -33.08 9.87 30.12
C LYS A 2 -33.51 8.91 29.01
N LYS A 3 -32.82 8.92 27.86
CA LYS A 3 -33.00 7.95 26.77
C LYS A 3 -32.01 6.81 27.00
N GLN A 4 -32.54 5.61 27.27
CA GLN A 4 -31.75 4.38 27.33
C GLN A 4 -31.55 3.87 25.89
N LEU A 5 -30.29 3.66 25.51
CA LEU A 5 -29.93 2.89 24.31
C LEU A 5 -30.09 1.40 24.62
N LEU A 6 -30.93 0.72 23.85
CA LEU A 6 -31.06 -0.73 23.85
C LEU A 6 -30.15 -1.27 22.74
N ALA A 7 -29.03 -1.89 23.11
CA ALA A 7 -28.17 -2.63 22.19
C ALA A 7 -28.68 -4.07 22.08
N ILE A 8 -29.06 -4.50 20.87
CA ILE A 8 -29.44 -5.88 20.57
C ILE A 8 -28.17 -6.61 20.12
N LEU A 9 -27.65 -7.48 20.98
CA LEU A 9 -26.56 -8.40 20.71
C LEU A 9 -27.16 -9.67 20.08
N ILE A 10 -26.92 -9.90 18.79
CA ILE A 10 -27.31 -11.15 18.11
C ILE A 10 -26.09 -12.09 18.15
N CYS A 11 -26.11 -13.05 19.08
CA CYS A 11 -25.24 -14.22 19.06
C CYS A 11 -25.88 -15.30 18.18
N THR A 12 -25.34 -15.56 17.00
CA THR A 12 -25.63 -16.78 16.24
C THR A 12 -24.46 -17.75 16.38
N THR A 13 -24.65 -18.76 17.22
CA THR A 13 -23.78 -19.95 17.28
C THR A 13 -24.10 -20.85 16.10
N LEU A 14 -23.19 -20.94 15.12
CA LEU A 14 -23.17 -22.03 14.14
C LEU A 14 -22.26 -23.13 14.67
N ALA A 15 -22.89 -24.19 15.17
CA ALA A 15 -22.25 -25.49 15.33
C ALA A 15 -22.29 -26.21 13.98
N ALA A 16 -21.12 -26.58 13.46
CA ALA A 16 -21.00 -27.56 12.38
C ALA A 16 -19.98 -28.63 12.81
N CYS A 17 -20.51 -29.74 13.33
CA CYS A 17 -19.83 -31.02 13.35
C CYS A 17 -19.99 -31.65 11.96
N GLY A 18 -18.87 -32.02 11.32
CA GLY A 18 -18.88 -32.77 10.08
C GLY A 18 -17.50 -33.37 9.82
N GLY A 19 -17.27 -34.57 10.35
CA GLY A 19 -16.04 -35.33 10.12
C GLY A 19 -15.98 -35.90 8.70
N GLY A 20 -14.79 -35.82 8.10
CA GLY A 20 -14.44 -36.51 6.87
C GLY A 20 -12.96 -36.88 6.94
N SER A 21 -12.68 -38.18 7.09
CA SER A 21 -11.33 -38.74 7.10
C SER A 21 -10.78 -38.76 5.67
N GLY A 22 -9.76 -37.94 5.40
CA GLY A 22 -9.06 -37.91 4.12
C GLY A 22 -7.63 -37.46 4.36
N SER A 23 -6.68 -38.35 4.06
CA SER A 23 -5.24 -38.12 4.16
C SER A 23 -4.82 -37.06 3.15
N SER A 24 -4.38 -35.89 3.61
CA SER A 24 -3.69 -34.89 2.78
C SER A 24 -2.49 -34.33 3.53
N SER A 25 -1.44 -34.08 2.74
CA SER A 25 -0.14 -33.51 3.08
C SER A 25 -0.21 -32.41 4.13
N GLY A 26 0.76 -32.42 5.05
CA GLY A 26 0.85 -31.50 6.18
C GLY A 26 0.90 -30.03 5.76
N GLU A 27 -0.27 -29.40 5.69
CA GLU A 27 -0.42 -27.99 5.99
C GLU A 27 -0.38 -27.85 7.51
N THR A 28 0.73 -27.33 8.02
CA THR A 28 0.79 -26.85 9.40
C THR A 28 -0.13 -25.64 9.51
N THR A 29 -1.38 -25.86 9.93
CA THR A 29 -2.27 -24.76 10.31
C THR A 29 -1.54 -23.89 11.33
N PRO A 30 -1.35 -22.59 11.06
CA PRO A 30 -0.64 -21.70 11.97
C PRO A 30 -1.31 -21.72 13.35
N PRO A 31 -0.55 -21.72 14.46
CA PRO A 31 -1.13 -21.76 15.80
C PRO A 31 -2.13 -20.61 15.99
N ALA A 32 -3.30 -20.90 16.58
CA ALA A 32 -4.38 -19.92 16.73
C ALA A 32 -3.88 -18.53 17.17
N GLY A 33 -4.09 -17.53 16.30
CA GLY A 33 -3.66 -16.15 16.49
C GLY A 33 -2.32 -15.77 15.85
N SER A 34 -1.59 -16.67 15.18
CA SER A 34 -0.43 -16.33 14.34
C SER A 34 -0.85 -15.68 13.04
N PHE A 35 0.00 -14.77 12.55
CA PHE A 35 -0.17 -14.11 11.27
C PHE A 35 -0.01 -15.14 10.14
N ASP A 36 -0.96 -15.17 9.21
CA ASP A 36 -0.88 -15.94 7.97
C ASP A 36 -0.82 -14.96 6.78
N PRO A 37 0.37 -14.72 6.19
CA PRO A 37 0.53 -13.80 5.07
C PRO A 37 -0.41 -14.12 3.90
N ALA A 38 -0.68 -15.41 3.64
CA ALA A 38 -1.48 -15.84 2.50
C ALA A 38 -2.92 -15.29 2.55
N SER A 39 -3.47 -15.06 3.75
CA SER A 39 -4.80 -14.48 3.94
C SER A 39 -4.90 -12.98 3.59
N PHE A 40 -3.77 -12.33 3.34
CA PHE A 40 -3.66 -10.87 3.13
C PHE A 40 -3.01 -10.49 1.79
N MET A 41 -2.57 -11.47 0.99
CA MET A 41 -1.96 -11.20 -0.32
C MET A 41 -2.99 -10.67 -1.34
N GLY A 42 -4.27 -10.99 -1.15
CA GLY A 42 -5.33 -10.68 -2.10
C GLY A 42 -5.37 -11.62 -3.30
N LYS A 43 -6.23 -11.31 -4.28
CA LYS A 43 -6.41 -12.15 -5.49
C LYS A 43 -5.16 -12.10 -6.37
N ALA A 44 -4.71 -13.27 -6.83
CA ALA A 44 -3.56 -13.38 -7.74
C ALA A 44 -3.92 -13.03 -9.19
N ASP A 45 -5.09 -13.46 -9.67
CA ASP A 45 -5.44 -13.37 -11.09
C ASP A 45 -5.75 -11.92 -11.52
N GLU A 46 -5.08 -11.45 -12.58
CA GLU A 46 -5.44 -10.19 -13.25
C GLU A 46 -6.87 -10.25 -13.81
N PRO A 47 -7.70 -9.23 -13.57
CA PRO A 47 -8.99 -9.14 -14.21
C PRO A 47 -8.81 -9.00 -15.72
N THR A 48 -9.78 -9.49 -16.49
CA THR A 48 -9.77 -9.27 -17.94
C THR A 48 -9.89 -7.78 -18.25
N LEU A 49 -8.78 -7.16 -18.69
CA LEU A 49 -8.73 -5.73 -19.01
C LEU A 49 -9.19 -5.45 -20.45
N GLN A 50 -10.06 -4.47 -20.61
CA GLN A 50 -10.42 -3.95 -21.92
C GLN A 50 -9.54 -2.75 -22.29
N LEU A 51 -8.73 -2.88 -23.34
CA LEU A 51 -8.00 -1.75 -23.90
C LEU A 51 -8.92 -0.88 -24.75
N LEU A 52 -9.07 0.38 -24.33
CA LEU A 52 -9.84 1.40 -25.01
C LEU A 52 -9.00 2.65 -25.22
N ASN A 53 -9.34 3.42 -26.26
CA ASN A 53 -8.79 4.77 -26.40
C ASN A 53 -9.78 5.75 -25.76
N ILE A 54 -9.55 6.08 -24.48
CA ILE A 54 -10.45 6.91 -23.68
C ILE A 54 -9.98 8.36 -23.77
N PRO A 55 -10.77 9.28 -24.38
CA PRO A 55 -10.40 10.68 -24.50
C PRO A 55 -10.26 11.38 -23.14
N ASN A 56 -9.47 12.44 -23.09
CA ASN A 56 -9.36 13.31 -21.92
C ASN A 56 -10.72 13.91 -21.55
N GLY A 57 -11.09 13.82 -20.27
CA GLY A 57 -12.35 14.30 -19.70
C GLY A 57 -13.48 13.27 -19.68
N GLU A 58 -13.27 12.09 -20.30
CA GLU A 58 -14.27 11.04 -20.38
C GLU A 58 -14.21 10.07 -19.19
N GLU A 59 -15.17 9.15 -19.14
CA GLU A 59 -15.25 8.11 -18.13
C GLU A 59 -14.35 6.91 -18.47
N ILE A 60 -13.56 6.49 -17.48
CA ILE A 60 -12.90 5.19 -17.46
C ILE A 60 -13.67 4.28 -16.50
N GLN A 61 -13.99 3.06 -16.93
CA GLN A 61 -14.76 2.11 -16.13
C GLN A 61 -13.84 1.07 -15.47
N LEU A 62 -14.41 0.31 -14.53
CA LEU A 62 -13.70 -0.79 -13.88
C LEU A 62 -13.26 -1.84 -14.92
N ASN A 63 -12.04 -2.35 -14.74
CA ASN A 63 -11.36 -3.30 -15.63
C ASN A 63 -11.11 -2.77 -17.04
N GLN A 64 -10.84 -1.47 -17.14
CA GLN A 64 -10.41 -0.83 -18.39
C GLN A 64 -8.98 -0.32 -18.28
N GLN A 65 -8.34 -0.27 -19.44
CA GLN A 65 -7.05 0.38 -19.60
C GLN A 65 -7.07 1.33 -20.81
N SER A 66 -6.30 2.41 -20.72
CA SER A 66 -6.16 3.38 -21.80
C SER A 66 -4.72 3.85 -21.93
N ASN A 67 -4.28 4.04 -23.17
CA ASN A 67 -3.03 4.74 -23.43
C ASN A 67 -3.29 6.25 -23.41
N ILE A 68 -2.39 7.00 -22.78
CA ILE A 68 -2.44 8.44 -22.64
C ILE A 68 -1.29 9.04 -23.43
N THR A 69 -1.60 9.98 -24.32
CA THR A 69 -0.60 10.81 -24.99
C THR A 69 -0.79 12.26 -24.58
N PHE A 70 0.22 12.85 -23.93
CA PHE A 70 0.12 14.20 -23.41
C PHE A 70 0.37 15.24 -24.50
N SER A 71 -0.70 15.86 -25.01
CA SER A 71 -0.60 17.10 -25.80
C SER A 71 -0.47 18.34 -24.92
N THR A 72 -1.06 18.29 -23.73
CA THR A 72 -1.08 19.31 -22.67
C THR A 72 -0.70 18.62 -21.38
N GLY A 73 -0.09 19.32 -20.43
CA GLY A 73 0.55 18.69 -19.25
C GLY A 73 -0.37 17.97 -18.25
N THR A 74 -1.68 17.90 -18.52
CA THR A 74 -2.69 17.31 -17.64
C THR A 74 -3.73 16.54 -18.47
N VAL A 75 -4.11 15.36 -17.98
CA VAL A 75 -5.21 14.53 -18.47
C VAL A 75 -6.10 14.16 -17.28
N ILE A 76 -7.41 14.15 -17.49
CA ILE A 76 -8.42 13.91 -16.47
C ILE A 76 -9.32 12.77 -16.94
N TYR A 77 -9.63 11.84 -16.04
CA TYR A 77 -10.65 10.81 -16.23
C TYR A 77 -11.65 10.85 -15.08
N ASN A 78 -12.90 10.52 -15.37
CA ASN A 78 -13.91 10.27 -14.34
C ASN A 78 -14.08 8.76 -14.14
N PHE A 79 -14.27 8.33 -12.91
CA PHE A 79 -14.54 6.95 -12.55
C PHE A 79 -15.75 6.90 -11.63
N ASN A 80 -16.80 6.18 -12.04
CA ASN A 80 -18.01 5.97 -11.25
C ASN A 80 -18.22 4.45 -11.06
N PRO A 81 -17.82 3.86 -9.93
CA PRO A 81 -17.98 2.44 -9.69
C PRO A 81 -19.46 2.08 -9.56
N THR A 82 -19.89 1.00 -10.20
CA THR A 82 -21.25 0.47 -10.08
C THR A 82 -21.49 -0.29 -8.77
N SER A 83 -20.42 -0.67 -8.07
CA SER A 83 -20.44 -1.42 -6.81
C SER A 83 -19.30 -0.98 -5.90
N SER A 84 -19.52 -1.01 -4.59
CA SER A 84 -18.46 -0.72 -3.62
C SER A 84 -17.43 -1.83 -3.60
N GLY A 85 -16.16 -1.49 -3.44
CA GLY A 85 -15.07 -2.46 -3.42
C GLY A 85 -13.71 -1.80 -3.54
N LYS A 86 -12.66 -2.61 -3.43
CA LYS A 86 -11.29 -2.13 -3.58
C LYS A 86 -10.93 -2.02 -5.06
N VAL A 87 -10.49 -0.84 -5.45
CA VAL A 87 -10.11 -0.52 -6.83
C VAL A 87 -8.66 -0.07 -6.85
N SER A 88 -7.87 -0.65 -7.73
CA SER A 88 -6.52 -0.18 -8.04
C SER A 88 -6.57 0.72 -9.27
N ILE A 89 -5.96 1.90 -9.15
CA ILE A 89 -5.65 2.79 -10.26
C ILE A 89 -4.14 2.73 -10.43
N VAL A 90 -3.69 2.31 -11.61
CA VAL A 90 -2.26 2.17 -11.92
C VAL A 90 -1.96 3.00 -13.14
N VAL A 91 -0.95 3.84 -13.04
CA VAL A 91 -0.43 4.62 -14.15
C VAL A 91 1.02 4.20 -14.35
N SER A 92 1.39 3.86 -15.57
CA SER A 92 2.76 3.50 -15.95
C SER A 92 3.21 4.30 -17.16
N GLY A 93 4.51 4.49 -17.35
CA GLY A 93 5.01 5.09 -18.59
C GLY A 93 6.48 5.41 -18.58
N ASN A 94 6.90 6.11 -19.64
CA ASN A 94 8.32 6.29 -19.99
C ASN A 94 8.97 7.57 -19.46
N ARG A 95 8.24 8.37 -18.67
CA ARG A 95 8.65 9.69 -18.17
C ARG A 95 8.00 9.95 -16.83
N ASN A 96 8.57 10.83 -16.05
CA ASN A 96 8.00 11.25 -14.76
C ASN A 96 6.59 11.81 -14.96
N PHE A 97 5.68 11.33 -14.12
CA PHE A 97 4.30 11.80 -14.02
C PHE A 97 3.89 11.78 -12.56
N ASN A 98 2.85 12.55 -12.23
CA ASN A 98 2.17 12.46 -10.94
C ASN A 98 0.69 12.18 -11.23
N PHE A 99 0.00 11.46 -10.36
CA PHE A 99 -1.46 11.41 -10.41
C PHE A 99 -2.08 11.52 -9.03
N ASN A 100 -3.27 12.10 -8.99
CA ASN A 100 -4.10 12.19 -7.80
C ASN A 100 -5.53 11.76 -8.12
N VAL A 101 -6.27 11.43 -7.07
CA VAL A 101 -7.69 11.07 -7.17
C VAL A 101 -8.48 11.92 -6.19
N THR A 102 -9.54 12.56 -6.67
CA THR A 102 -10.46 13.37 -5.85
C THR A 102 -11.84 12.72 -5.79
N GLY A 103 -12.56 12.85 -4.66
CA GLY A 103 -13.90 12.27 -4.51
C GLY A 103 -14.48 12.27 -3.08
N GLN A 104 -13.65 12.07 -2.04
CA GLN A 104 -14.01 12.33 -0.63
C GLN A 104 -12.96 13.16 0.10
N GLU A 105 -11.70 12.86 -0.16
CA GLU A 105 -10.52 13.64 0.20
C GLU A 105 -9.55 13.54 -1.00
N GLU A 106 -8.64 14.50 -1.18
CA GLU A 106 -7.60 14.35 -2.22
C GLU A 106 -6.64 13.27 -1.75
N ILE A 107 -6.65 12.14 -2.47
CA ILE A 107 -5.75 11.03 -2.21
C ILE A 107 -4.66 11.11 -3.28
N GLU A 108 -3.48 11.57 -2.87
CA GLU A 108 -2.28 11.50 -3.70
C GLU A 108 -1.86 10.03 -3.83
N ALA A 109 -1.60 9.59 -5.05
CA ALA A 109 -1.05 8.26 -5.25
C ALA A 109 0.33 8.18 -4.57
N PRO A 110 0.63 7.12 -3.82
CA PRO A 110 1.99 6.92 -3.35
C PRO A 110 2.99 6.97 -4.49
N TYR A 111 4.16 7.51 -4.17
CA TYR A 111 5.36 7.33 -4.96
C TYR A 111 5.75 5.85 -4.92
N SER A 112 5.31 5.07 -5.91
CA SER A 112 6.14 3.99 -6.45
C SER A 112 6.79 4.56 -7.72
N ASP A 113 8.07 4.27 -7.97
CA ASP A 113 8.83 4.45 -9.23
C ASP A 113 8.48 5.65 -10.16
N ASP A 114 9.51 6.34 -10.68
CA ASP A 114 9.37 7.32 -11.77
C ASP A 114 8.57 6.77 -12.99
N SER A 115 8.51 5.44 -13.16
CA SER A 115 7.86 4.74 -14.27
C SER A 115 6.50 4.09 -13.96
N ILE A 116 6.13 3.82 -12.70
CA ILE A 116 4.86 3.18 -12.33
C ILE A 116 4.37 3.73 -10.99
N ARG A 117 3.17 4.32 -10.95
CA ARG A 117 2.48 4.71 -9.72
C ARG A 117 1.16 4.00 -9.61
N TYR A 118 0.78 3.64 -8.40
CA TYR A 118 -0.52 3.04 -8.15
C TYR A 118 -1.18 3.59 -6.90
N LEU A 119 -2.51 3.55 -6.87
CA LEU A 119 -3.32 3.88 -5.71
C LEU A 119 -4.38 2.79 -5.56
N VAL A 120 -4.60 2.33 -4.33
CA VAL A 120 -5.76 1.50 -4.01
C VAL A 120 -6.72 2.32 -3.16
N LEU A 121 -7.97 2.36 -3.58
CA LEU A 121 -9.04 3.07 -2.87
C LEU A 121 -10.20 2.13 -2.55
N ASP A 122 -10.84 2.37 -1.41
CA ASP A 122 -12.13 1.76 -1.05
C ASP A 122 -13.25 2.54 -1.77
N ALA A 123 -13.56 2.10 -3.00
CA ALA A 123 -14.53 2.75 -3.86
C ALA A 123 -15.95 2.53 -3.32
N VAL A 124 -16.76 3.58 -3.33
CA VAL A 124 -18.17 3.54 -2.92
C VAL A 124 -19.04 3.54 -4.16
N ALA A 125 -20.00 2.62 -4.24
CA ALA A 125 -20.94 2.55 -5.37
C ALA A 125 -21.57 3.92 -5.66
N GLU A 126 -21.67 4.25 -6.95
CA GLU A 126 -22.29 5.47 -7.48
C GLU A 126 -21.58 6.79 -7.08
N GLN A 127 -20.45 6.71 -6.39
CA GLN A 127 -19.65 7.86 -6.07
C GLN A 127 -18.72 8.25 -7.23
N SER A 128 -18.68 9.53 -7.58
CA SER A 128 -17.77 10.01 -8.62
C SER A 128 -16.37 10.28 -8.07
N TYR A 129 -15.38 9.71 -8.75
CA TYR A 129 -13.96 9.96 -8.54
C TYR A 129 -13.37 10.61 -9.79
N GLN A 130 -12.53 11.63 -9.60
CA GLN A 130 -11.78 12.22 -10.70
C GLN A 130 -10.30 11.88 -10.57
N ILE A 131 -9.76 11.24 -11.59
CA ILE A 131 -8.36 10.84 -11.71
C ILE A 131 -7.66 11.90 -12.56
N GLN A 132 -6.70 12.61 -12.00
CA GLN A 132 -5.90 13.59 -12.73
C GLN A 132 -4.47 13.10 -12.83
N VAL A 133 -3.98 12.95 -14.07
CA VAL A 133 -2.60 12.56 -14.38
C VAL A 133 -1.90 13.78 -14.98
N ASN A 134 -0.74 14.12 -14.43
CA ASN A 134 0.09 15.23 -14.88
C ASN A 134 1.43 14.71 -15.39
N SER A 135 1.84 15.14 -16.58
CA SER A 135 3.16 14.82 -17.15
C SER A 135 3.60 15.88 -18.16
N ASN A 136 4.80 15.73 -18.72
CA ASN A 136 5.31 16.64 -19.74
C ASN A 136 4.67 16.36 -21.11
N PRO A 137 4.53 17.38 -21.99
CA PRO A 137 4.11 17.16 -23.36
C PRO A 137 4.97 16.10 -24.07
N GLY A 138 4.33 15.19 -24.79
CA GLY A 138 4.97 14.05 -25.46
C GLY A 138 5.26 12.86 -24.55
N ALA A 139 4.82 12.86 -23.29
CA ALA A 139 4.79 11.65 -22.48
C ALA A 139 3.76 10.66 -23.03
N GLU A 140 4.14 9.38 -22.98
CA GLU A 140 3.29 8.24 -23.32
C GLU A 140 3.14 7.40 -22.07
N LEU A 141 1.94 7.39 -21.52
CA LEU A 141 1.59 6.64 -20.32
C LEU A 141 0.48 5.64 -20.63
N ASN A 142 0.27 4.69 -19.73
CA ASN A 142 -0.85 3.78 -19.69
C ASN A 142 -1.53 3.95 -18.33
N ILE A 143 -2.86 3.98 -18.31
CA ILE A 143 -3.67 3.95 -17.10
C ILE A 143 -4.53 2.69 -17.09
N ILE A 144 -4.60 2.04 -15.93
CA ILE A 144 -5.45 0.90 -15.64
C ILE A 144 -6.33 1.27 -14.45
N VAL A 145 -7.64 1.00 -14.57
CA VAL A 145 -8.59 1.04 -13.44
C VAL A 145 -9.20 -0.33 -13.34
N ALA A 146 -8.95 -1.04 -12.25
CA ALA A 146 -9.32 -2.45 -12.11
C ALA A 146 -9.69 -2.81 -10.67
N GLU A 147 -10.34 -3.97 -10.48
CA GLU A 147 -10.43 -4.57 -9.14
C GLU A 147 -9.02 -4.68 -8.55
N ALA A 148 -8.83 -4.24 -7.30
CA ALA A 148 -7.52 -4.32 -6.68
C ALA A 148 -7.08 -5.79 -6.56
N ASN A 149 -5.94 -6.11 -7.16
CA ASN A 149 -5.35 -7.45 -7.18
C ASN A 149 -3.82 -7.34 -7.25
N ARG A 150 -3.16 -8.47 -7.02
CA ARG A 150 -1.70 -8.52 -6.95
C ARG A 150 -1.04 -8.21 -8.28
N GLU A 151 -1.53 -8.80 -9.36
CA GLU A 151 -0.93 -8.68 -10.69
C GLU A 151 -1.00 -7.25 -11.23
N THR A 152 -2.15 -6.57 -11.09
CA THR A 152 -2.28 -5.15 -11.49
C THR A 152 -1.32 -4.23 -10.72
N LEU A 153 -1.01 -4.55 -9.46
CA LEU A 153 -0.05 -3.78 -8.64
C LEU A 153 1.40 -4.28 -8.73
N ALA A 154 1.66 -5.26 -9.61
CA ALA A 154 2.94 -5.96 -9.75
C ALA A 154 3.45 -6.58 -8.43
N ILE A 155 2.56 -7.03 -7.56
CA ILE A 155 2.90 -7.65 -6.27
C ILE A 155 3.27 -9.12 -6.49
N GLU A 156 4.52 -9.47 -6.18
CA GLU A 156 5.14 -10.78 -6.40
C GLU A 156 4.61 -11.83 -5.40
N ASP A 157 4.87 -13.11 -5.69
CA ASP A 157 4.56 -14.23 -4.78
C ASP A 157 5.35 -14.13 -3.49
N GLY A 158 4.63 -14.10 -2.35
CA GLY A 158 5.24 -13.87 -1.03
C GLY A 158 5.03 -12.46 -0.50
N GLU A 159 4.69 -11.50 -1.37
CA GLU A 159 4.51 -10.10 -1.01
C GLU A 159 3.08 -9.80 -0.51
N VAL A 160 3.00 -9.03 0.57
CA VAL A 160 1.77 -8.40 1.04
C VAL A 160 1.90 -6.89 0.93
N TYR A 161 0.90 -6.27 0.32
CA TYR A 161 0.82 -4.83 0.13
C TYR A 161 0.08 -4.16 1.29
N PHE A 162 0.70 -3.12 1.84
CA PHE A 162 0.17 -2.38 2.97
C PHE A 162 0.01 -0.89 2.65
N SER A 163 -0.99 -0.27 3.27
CA SER A 163 -1.20 1.17 3.26
C SER A 163 -1.48 1.67 4.66
N GLY A 164 -0.99 2.87 4.97
CA GLY A 164 -1.18 3.49 6.27
C GLY A 164 -0.74 4.95 6.32
N LEU A 165 -0.68 5.48 7.54
CA LEU A 165 -0.16 6.82 7.80
C LEU A 165 1.18 6.71 8.53
N MET A 166 2.21 7.32 7.94
CA MET A 166 3.53 7.44 8.55
C MET A 166 3.61 8.76 9.33
N ALA A 167 3.90 8.67 10.62
CA ALA A 167 4.36 9.80 11.41
C ALA A 167 5.89 9.84 11.39
N THR A 168 6.48 10.92 10.89
CA THR A 168 7.94 11.13 10.88
C THR A 168 8.28 12.26 11.85
N THR A 169 9.06 11.95 12.88
CA THR A 169 9.58 12.92 13.84
C THR A 169 11.08 13.12 13.63
N GLU A 170 11.48 14.32 13.21
CA GLU A 170 12.89 14.69 13.03
C GLU A 170 13.37 15.53 14.21
N ASN A 171 14.57 15.22 14.72
CA ASN A 171 15.22 15.97 15.79
C ASN A 171 16.64 16.36 15.37
N CYS A 172 16.78 17.55 14.81
CA CYS A 172 18.06 18.18 14.45
C CYS A 172 18.21 19.56 15.11
N PHE A 173 17.20 20.41 14.94
CA PHE A 173 17.17 21.82 15.39
C PHE A 173 15.83 22.21 16.03
N GLY A 174 15.14 21.22 16.58
CA GLY A 174 13.73 21.28 16.97
C GLY A 174 13.09 19.91 16.71
N SER A 175 11.91 19.68 17.28
CA SER A 175 11.14 18.48 17.00
C SER A 175 9.95 18.85 16.13
N GLU A 176 9.93 18.35 14.91
CA GLU A 176 8.79 18.48 14.01
C GLU A 176 8.25 17.08 13.71
N THR A 177 6.92 16.96 13.65
CA THR A 177 6.26 15.70 13.25
C THR A 177 5.40 15.95 12.03
N THR A 178 5.68 15.23 10.95
CA THR A 178 4.91 15.23 9.71
C THR A 178 4.13 13.93 9.59
N TYR A 179 2.97 14.00 8.93
CA TYR A 179 2.11 12.86 8.67
C TYR A 179 1.98 12.68 7.16
N THR A 180 2.34 11.51 6.65
CA THR A 180 2.36 11.24 5.22
C THR A 180 1.69 9.89 4.95
N PRO A 181 0.68 9.82 4.07
CA PRO A 181 0.18 8.56 3.55
C PRO A 181 1.34 7.73 2.99
N THR A 182 1.43 6.47 3.37
CA THR A 182 2.56 5.62 3.02
C THR A 182 2.10 4.25 2.62
N HIS A 183 2.91 3.64 1.77
CA HIS A 183 2.64 2.37 1.14
C HIS A 183 3.96 1.61 1.07
N PHE A 184 3.90 0.32 1.31
CA PHE A 184 5.08 -0.52 1.34
C PHE A 184 4.67 -1.98 1.16
N VAL A 185 5.67 -2.80 0.89
CA VAL A 185 5.54 -4.23 0.65
C VAL A 185 6.39 -4.97 1.66
N ILE A 186 5.87 -6.07 2.17
CA ILE A 186 6.65 -7.04 2.94
C ILE A 186 6.57 -8.38 2.21
N ASP A 187 7.73 -8.92 1.87
CA ASP A 187 7.86 -10.28 1.38
C ASP A 187 8.19 -11.21 2.56
N PHE A 188 7.28 -12.13 2.85
CA PHE A 188 7.41 -13.09 3.94
C PHE A 188 8.13 -14.39 3.52
N THR A 189 8.40 -14.56 2.23
CA THR A 189 9.14 -15.70 1.66
C THR A 189 10.63 -15.37 1.58
N ASP A 190 10.95 -14.25 0.93
CA ASP A 190 12.31 -13.76 0.72
C ASP A 190 12.82 -12.89 1.87
N ASN A 191 11.94 -12.58 2.84
CA ASN A 191 12.24 -11.83 4.06
C ASN A 191 12.85 -10.47 3.76
N TYR A 192 12.09 -9.63 3.05
CA TYR A 192 12.41 -8.22 2.91
C TYR A 192 11.21 -7.32 3.14
N PHE A 193 11.52 -6.08 3.47
CA PHE A 193 10.61 -4.96 3.51
C PHE A 193 11.04 -3.95 2.45
N GLN A 194 10.09 -3.34 1.75
CA GLN A 194 10.37 -2.31 0.77
C GLN A 194 9.34 -1.19 0.90
N TYR A 195 9.84 0.02 1.21
CA TYR A 195 9.03 1.23 1.33
C TYR A 195 9.39 2.20 0.21
N GLY A 196 8.38 2.81 -0.41
CA GLY A 196 8.56 3.81 -1.47
C GLY A 196 8.83 3.20 -2.85
N ASP A 197 9.86 3.70 -3.52
CA ASP A 197 10.21 3.30 -4.89
C ASP A 197 10.71 1.86 -4.94
N ARG A 198 10.01 1.03 -5.74
CA ARG A 198 10.28 -0.40 -5.88
C ARG A 198 11.53 -0.72 -6.71
N THR A 199 12.13 0.28 -7.36
CA THR A 199 13.39 0.12 -8.10
C THR A 199 14.62 0.10 -7.19
N TYR A 200 14.51 0.60 -5.96
CA TYR A 200 15.60 0.71 -4.99
C TYR A 200 15.53 -0.35 -3.88
N ASP A 201 16.47 -0.25 -2.95
CA ASP A 201 16.88 -1.25 -1.96
C ASP A 201 15.70 -1.98 -1.27
N ARG A 202 15.74 -3.31 -1.39
CA ARG A 202 14.99 -4.23 -0.53
C ARG A 202 15.71 -4.30 0.81
N TYR A 203 15.01 -3.98 1.90
CA TYR A 203 15.57 -4.05 3.25
C TYR A 203 15.40 -5.46 3.79
N PRO A 204 16.48 -6.23 4.01
CA PRO A 204 16.36 -7.56 4.58
C PRO A 204 15.78 -7.48 5.99
N ILE A 205 14.90 -8.41 6.33
CA ILE A 205 14.29 -8.50 7.64
C ILE A 205 14.55 -9.86 8.29
N THR A 206 14.73 -9.87 9.61
CA THR A 206 14.83 -11.13 10.36
C THR A 206 13.52 -11.43 11.08
N VAL A 207 12.89 -12.55 10.73
CA VAL A 207 11.65 -13.00 11.35
C VAL A 207 11.94 -13.67 12.70
N ASP A 208 11.28 -13.20 13.76
CA ASP A 208 11.36 -13.85 15.06
C ASP A 208 10.66 -15.23 15.06
N SER A 209 10.85 -15.99 16.13
CA SER A 209 10.22 -17.32 16.28
C SER A 209 8.68 -17.29 16.31
N THR A 210 8.08 -16.11 16.39
CA THR A 210 6.62 -15.94 16.40
C THR A 210 6.05 -15.62 15.02
N GLY A 211 6.90 -15.27 14.04
CA GLY A 211 6.46 -14.85 12.72
C GLY A 211 5.93 -13.41 12.68
N ARG A 212 6.18 -12.61 13.72
CA ARG A 212 5.47 -11.33 13.92
C ARG A 212 6.38 -10.13 14.13
N ILE A 213 7.63 -10.35 14.54
CA ILE A 213 8.57 -9.26 14.74
C ILE A 213 9.69 -9.41 13.72
N PHE A 214 9.90 -8.35 12.98
CA PHE A 214 10.88 -8.28 11.91
C PHE A 214 11.86 -7.15 12.25
N ASN A 215 13.11 -7.47 12.56
CA ASN A 215 14.11 -6.46 12.83
C ASN A 215 14.96 -6.22 11.59
N PHE A 216 15.38 -4.97 11.40
CA PHE A 216 16.35 -4.60 10.38
C PHE A 216 17.38 -3.61 10.94
N GLU A 217 18.61 -3.77 10.50
CA GLU A 217 19.71 -2.84 10.73
C GLU A 217 20.35 -2.58 9.37
N ASN A 218 20.53 -1.31 9.03
CA ASN A 218 21.16 -0.92 7.77
C ASN A 218 22.09 0.27 8.03
N ASP A 219 23.38 0.06 7.79
CA ASP A 219 24.41 1.06 7.92
C ASP A 219 24.80 1.56 6.52
N PHE A 220 24.54 2.84 6.28
CA PHE A 220 24.99 3.60 5.12
C PHE A 220 26.23 4.41 5.49
N GLU A 221 26.96 4.89 4.49
CA GLU A 221 28.20 5.66 4.66
C GLU A 221 28.03 6.87 5.61
N ASP A 222 26.85 7.51 5.61
CA ASP A 222 26.54 8.70 6.40
C ASP A 222 25.36 8.53 7.39
N ALA A 223 24.80 7.33 7.49
CA ALA A 223 23.59 7.07 8.28
C ALA A 223 23.52 5.65 8.85
N SER A 224 23.16 5.50 10.12
CA SER A 224 22.78 4.20 10.69
C SER A 224 21.27 4.15 10.88
N ARG A 225 20.61 3.10 10.39
CA ARG A 225 19.17 2.87 10.55
C ARG A 225 18.93 1.57 11.29
N THR A 226 18.13 1.65 12.34
CA THR A 226 17.64 0.47 13.07
C THR A 226 16.14 0.54 13.17
N GLY A 227 15.45 -0.56 12.94
CA GLY A 227 14.01 -0.58 13.10
C GLY A 227 13.43 -1.96 13.31
N SER A 228 12.12 -1.95 13.55
CA SER A 228 11.32 -3.15 13.74
C SER A 228 9.96 -2.99 13.07
N ILE A 229 9.44 -4.09 12.54
CA ILE A 229 8.05 -4.23 12.13
C ILE A 229 7.41 -5.23 13.08
N MET A 230 6.26 -4.87 13.65
CA MET A 230 5.43 -5.77 14.44
C MET A 230 4.11 -6.02 13.72
N VAL A 231 3.76 -7.28 13.51
CA VAL A 231 2.53 -7.69 12.84
C VAL A 231 1.52 -8.22 13.87
N SER A 232 0.33 -7.64 13.87
CA SER A 232 -0.82 -8.12 14.64
C SER A 232 -1.42 -9.34 13.96
N GLY A 233 -1.36 -10.49 14.63
CA GLY A 233 -1.70 -11.77 14.01
C GLY A 233 -3.15 -11.93 13.53
N LEU A 234 -4.13 -11.20 14.08
CA LEU A 234 -5.55 -11.33 13.68
C LEU A 234 -6.01 -10.32 12.63
N SER A 235 -5.46 -9.11 12.66
CA SER A 235 -5.83 -8.03 11.74
C SER A 235 -4.88 -7.91 10.55
N GLY A 236 -3.71 -8.56 10.63
CA GLY A 236 -2.59 -8.30 9.74
C GLY A 236 -2.01 -6.88 9.86
N SER A 237 -2.57 -6.05 10.75
CA SER A 237 -2.11 -4.68 10.92
C SER A 237 -0.67 -4.65 11.39
N ILE A 238 0.13 -3.74 10.87
CA ILE A 238 1.52 -3.62 11.27
C ILE A 238 1.82 -2.30 11.96
N ILE A 239 2.80 -2.36 12.84
CA ILE A 239 3.45 -1.21 13.43
C ILE A 239 4.91 -1.24 12.97
N TYR A 240 5.26 -0.32 12.08
CA TYR A 240 6.66 -0.08 11.68
C TYR A 240 7.26 0.99 12.58
N GLN A 241 8.48 0.75 13.07
CA GLN A 241 9.27 1.72 13.80
C GLN A 241 10.69 1.75 13.24
N GLU A 242 11.15 2.92 12.81
CA GLU A 242 12.53 3.15 12.38
C GLU A 242 13.12 4.29 13.21
N THR A 243 14.36 4.12 13.63
CA THR A 243 15.22 5.20 14.09
C THR A 243 16.43 5.30 13.18
N ALA A 244 16.59 6.44 12.53
CA ALA A 244 17.77 6.77 11.75
C ALA A 244 18.60 7.81 12.49
N LYS A 245 19.92 7.65 12.44
CA LYS A 245 20.89 8.67 12.86
C LYS A 245 21.68 9.09 11.64
N GLU A 246 21.62 10.37 11.31
CA GLU A 246 22.31 10.92 10.13
C GLU A 246 23.18 12.10 10.58
N THR A 247 24.41 12.18 10.07
CA THR A 247 25.28 13.34 10.34
C THR A 247 25.07 14.37 9.25
N THR A 248 24.43 15.49 9.58
CA THR A 248 24.26 16.59 8.62
C THR A 248 25.35 17.64 8.83
N SER A 249 25.96 18.10 7.74
CA SER A 249 26.95 19.18 7.76
C SER A 249 26.32 20.48 7.27
N ASN A 250 26.37 21.54 8.08
CA ASN A 250 26.04 22.89 7.66
C ASN A 250 27.27 23.79 7.83
N GLY A 251 28.09 23.90 6.78
CA GLY A 251 29.43 24.49 6.86
C GLY A 251 30.40 23.57 7.61
N ASP A 252 31.15 24.12 8.57
CA ASP A 252 32.12 23.36 9.39
C ASP A 252 31.47 22.61 10.57
N ASN A 253 30.16 22.76 10.79
CA ASN A 253 29.45 22.13 11.91
C ASN A 253 28.75 20.86 11.46
N GLN A 254 29.08 19.74 12.12
CA GLN A 254 28.35 18.48 12.04
C GLN A 254 27.31 18.41 13.16
N THR A 255 26.07 18.09 12.81
CA THR A 255 24.97 17.86 13.76
C THR A 255 24.42 16.45 13.55
N GLU A 256 24.34 15.65 14.62
CA GLU A 256 23.65 14.37 14.59
C GLU A 256 22.14 14.61 14.63
N CYS A 257 21.47 14.21 13.56
CA CYS A 257 20.03 14.23 13.41
C CYS A 257 19.46 12.86 13.76
N THR A 258 18.39 12.82 14.55
CA THR A 258 17.64 11.58 14.78
C THR A 258 16.25 11.68 14.16
N THR A 259 15.94 10.78 13.24
CA THR A 259 14.63 10.64 12.63
C THR A 259 13.93 9.40 13.17
N LYS A 260 12.69 9.55 13.61
CA LYS A 260 11.82 8.44 14.04
C LYS A 260 10.63 8.33 13.11
N LYS A 261 10.40 7.16 12.55
CA LYS A 261 9.19 6.87 11.76
C LYS A 261 8.32 5.87 12.51
N LEU A 262 7.03 6.15 12.57
CA LEU A 262 6.01 5.23 13.08
C LEU A 262 4.92 5.07 12.01
N ILE A 263 4.69 3.86 11.54
CA ILE A 263 3.61 3.57 10.59
C ILE A 263 2.61 2.64 11.24
N ASN A 264 1.34 3.01 11.20
CA ASN A 264 0.22 2.10 11.43
C ASN A 264 -0.42 1.81 10.08
N ALA A 265 -0.34 0.56 9.64
CA ALA A 265 -0.81 0.17 8.31
C ALA A 265 -1.60 -1.12 8.35
N MET A 266 -2.45 -1.29 7.35
CA MET A 266 -3.30 -2.46 7.16
C MET A 266 -2.97 -3.11 5.82
N PRO A 267 -3.07 -4.44 5.71
CA PRO A 267 -3.10 -5.10 4.42
C PRO A 267 -4.22 -4.54 3.56
N VAL A 268 -3.94 -4.36 2.28
CA VAL A 268 -4.84 -3.65 1.38
C VAL A 268 -5.65 -4.59 0.51
N LEU A 269 -5.09 -5.71 0.05
CA LEU A 269 -5.70 -6.57 -0.97
C LEU A 269 -6.55 -7.71 -0.41
#